data_AF-A0A957WU18-F1
#
_entry.id   AF-A0A957WU18-F1
#
_cell.length_a   1.000
_cell.length_b   1.000
_cell.length_c   1.000
_cell.angle_alpha   90.00
_cell.angle_beta   90.00
_cell.angle_gamma   90.00
#
_symmetry.space_group_name_H-M   'P 1'
#
loop_
_entity.id
_entity.type
_entity.pdbx_description
1 polymer ?
#
loop_
_entity_poly.entity_id
_entity_poly.type
_entity_poly.pdbx_seq_one_letter_code
_entity_poly.pdbx_strand_id
1 'polypeptide(L)'
;MRTITATTPTYPPPTWAILQRQLIDLMNDATAPFLARYVRADGELIWREGGTGSRDGADDFYESAYNWPLFYLLGGDDHLLTEGQRIWDGITRQLTRAGMLHKEYELGYDQFHQGESYIYFYFLCLADPTNPVNRERAQRFAGFYLNEDPDA
;
A
#
# COMPACT_ATOMS: atom_id res chain seq x y z
N MET A 1 -6.39 -8.65 -31.51
CA MET A 1 -5.71 -9.47 -30.47
C MET A 1 -4.43 -10.01 -31.10
N ARG A 2 -3.25 -9.79 -30.52
CA ARG A 2 -2.01 -10.40 -31.01
C ARG A 2 -1.88 -11.79 -30.40
N THR A 3 -1.74 -12.81 -31.24
CA THR A 3 -1.48 -14.18 -30.79
C THR A 3 0.02 -14.36 -30.61
N ILE A 4 0.45 -14.73 -29.41
CA ILE A 4 1.83 -15.13 -29.13
C ILE A 4 1.87 -16.66 -29.11
N THR A 5 2.72 -17.25 -29.95
CA THR A 5 2.93 -18.70 -30.00
C THR A 5 4.36 -19.01 -29.57
N ALA A 6 4.52 -19.80 -28.51
CA ALA A 6 5.83 -20.28 -28.10
C ALA A 6 6.34 -21.33 -29.10
N THR A 7 7.50 -21.09 -29.73
CA THR A 7 8.11 -21.98 -30.73
C THR A 7 9.34 -22.73 -30.21
N THR A 8 9.80 -22.40 -29.01
CA THR A 8 10.98 -23.01 -28.38
C THR A 8 10.55 -23.85 -27.18
N PRO A 9 10.99 -25.13 -27.07
CA PRO A 9 10.75 -25.94 -25.88
C PRO A 9 11.35 -25.28 -24.64
N THR A 10 10.63 -25.31 -23.52
CA THR A 10 11.17 -24.91 -22.22
C THR A 10 12.20 -25.94 -21.74
N TYR A 11 13.45 -25.51 -21.52
CA TYR A 11 14.44 -26.29 -20.80
C TYR A 11 14.02 -26.47 -19.32
N PRO A 12 14.57 -27.45 -18.58
CA PRO A 12 14.34 -27.54 -17.14
C PRO A 12 14.64 -26.19 -16.47
N PRO A 13 13.73 -25.64 -15.67
CA PRO A 13 13.94 -24.35 -15.04
C PRO A 13 15.16 -24.44 -14.12
N PRO A 14 16.03 -23.40 -14.08
CA PRO A 14 17.16 -23.39 -13.18
C PRO A 14 16.66 -23.39 -11.72
N THR A 15 17.43 -24.00 -10.81
CA THR A 15 17.04 -24.17 -9.40
C THR A 15 16.61 -22.85 -8.74
N TRP A 16 17.29 -21.74 -9.03
CA TRP A 16 16.95 -20.44 -8.45
C TRP A 16 15.52 -19.99 -8.79
N ALA A 17 15.01 -20.32 -9.98
CA ALA A 17 13.66 -19.93 -10.41
C ALA A 17 12.59 -20.73 -9.65
N ILE A 18 12.87 -22.01 -9.37
CA ILE A 18 12.01 -22.87 -8.55
C ILE A 18 11.97 -22.32 -7.11
N LEU A 19 13.14 -22.03 -6.54
CA LEU A 19 13.25 -21.47 -5.18
C LEU A 19 12.58 -20.10 -5.06
N GLN A 20 12.69 -19.25 -6.09
CA GLN A 20 12.00 -17.96 -6.10
C GLN A 20 10.48 -18.12 -6.08
N ARG A 21 9.91 -19.07 -6.85
CA ARG A 21 8.47 -19.34 -6.77
C ARG A 21 8.05 -19.87 -5.41
N GLN A 22 8.82 -20.78 -4.82
CA GLN A 22 8.56 -21.26 -3.45
C GLN A 22 8.62 -20.15 -2.40
N LEU A 23 9.55 -19.19 -2.56
CA LEU A 23 9.62 -18.02 -1.69
C LEU A 23 8.39 -17.13 -1.85
N ILE A 24 7.93 -16.88 -3.09
CA ILE A 24 6.71 -16.11 -3.34
C ILE A 24 5.50 -16.80 -2.67
N ASP A 25 5.36 -18.11 -2.87
CA ASP A 25 4.24 -18.87 -2.29
C ASP A 25 4.28 -18.81 -0.75
N LEU A 26 5.46 -18.93 -0.13
CA LEU A 26 5.61 -18.77 1.33
C LEU A 26 5.28 -17.36 1.82
N MET A 27 5.70 -16.33 1.08
CA MET A 27 5.44 -14.93 1.43
C MET A 27 3.95 -14.58 1.31
N ASN A 28 3.22 -15.16 0.36
CA ASN A 28 1.76 -15.02 0.26
C ASN A 28 1.08 -15.47 1.56
N ASP A 29 1.46 -16.64 2.07
CA ASP A 29 0.90 -17.23 3.28
C ASP A 29 1.21 -16.41 4.55
N ALA A 30 2.32 -15.67 4.57
CA ALA A 30 2.73 -14.87 5.73
C ALA A 30 1.79 -13.69 6.02
N THR A 31 0.96 -13.27 5.07
CA THR A 31 0.02 -12.15 5.25
C THR A 31 -1.18 -12.51 6.13
N ALA A 32 -1.68 -13.74 6.05
CA ALA A 32 -2.88 -14.16 6.79
C ALA A 32 -2.73 -14.09 8.33
N PRO A 33 -1.62 -14.57 8.94
CA PRO A 33 -1.40 -14.40 10.38
C PRO A 33 -1.34 -12.93 10.81
N PHE A 34 -0.73 -12.06 9.98
CA PHE A 34 -0.64 -10.63 10.26
C PHE A 34 -2.03 -9.99 10.26
N LEU A 35 -2.81 -10.22 9.20
CA LEU A 35 -4.19 -9.73 9.06
C LEU A 35 -5.05 -10.14 10.26
N ALA A 36 -5.02 -11.43 10.61
CA ALA A 36 -5.83 -11.98 11.70
C ALA A 36 -5.45 -11.39 13.07
N ARG A 37 -4.18 -11.02 13.28
CA ARG A 37 -3.68 -10.58 14.58
C ARG A 37 -3.73 -9.07 14.78
N TYR A 38 -3.52 -8.29 13.73
CA TYR A 38 -3.23 -6.85 13.83
C TYR A 38 -4.18 -5.96 13.05
N VAL A 39 -5.07 -6.50 12.22
CA VAL A 39 -5.94 -5.71 11.34
C VAL A 39 -7.40 -6.02 11.63
N ARG A 40 -8.22 -4.98 11.79
CA ARG A 40 -9.69 -5.12 11.91
C ARG A 40 -10.31 -5.43 10.57
N ALA A 41 -11.56 -5.88 10.59
CA ALA A 41 -12.31 -6.23 9.38
C ALA A 41 -12.43 -5.07 8.37
N ASP A 42 -12.45 -3.82 8.86
CA ASP A 42 -12.55 -2.61 8.04
C ASP A 42 -11.19 -2.07 7.55
N GLY A 43 -10.08 -2.72 7.91
CA GLY A 43 -8.73 -2.36 7.46
C GLY A 43 -7.93 -1.53 8.47
N GLU A 44 -8.54 -1.14 9.59
CA GLU A 44 -7.84 -0.37 10.62
C GLU A 44 -6.87 -1.24 11.43
N LEU A 45 -5.73 -0.67 11.81
CA LEU A 45 -4.76 -1.37 12.64
C LEU A 45 -5.22 -1.42 14.10
N ILE A 46 -5.02 -2.57 14.74
CA ILE A 46 -5.25 -2.77 16.17
C ILE A 46 -4.17 -2.02 16.96
N TRP A 47 -4.50 -0.76 17.28
CA TRP A 47 -3.66 0.17 18.01
C TRP A 47 -4.43 0.85 19.14
N ARG A 48 -3.72 1.55 20.03
CA ARG A 48 -4.33 2.36 21.10
C ARG A 48 -5.20 3.48 20.50
N GLU A 49 -6.29 3.81 21.18
CA GLU A 49 -7.14 4.96 20.81
C GLU A 49 -6.44 6.29 21.15
N GLY A 50 -6.81 7.36 20.43
CA GLY A 50 -6.32 8.73 20.70
C GLY A 50 -5.00 9.12 20.04
N GLY A 51 -4.45 8.29 19.17
CA GLY A 51 -3.23 8.59 18.40
C GLY A 51 -1.94 8.55 19.23
N THR A 52 -0.88 9.15 18.69
CA THR A 52 0.42 9.20 19.37
C THR A 52 0.48 10.28 20.45
N GLY A 53 -0.41 11.27 20.40
CA GLY A 53 -0.29 12.53 21.16
C GLY A 53 0.72 13.50 20.53
N SER A 54 1.22 13.17 19.36
CA SER A 54 2.15 13.94 18.53
C SER A 54 1.64 13.97 17.09
N ARG A 55 2.25 14.81 16.25
CA ARG A 55 2.14 14.69 14.79
C ARG A 55 3.05 13.59 14.20
N ASP A 56 3.91 13.03 15.04
CA ASP A 56 4.87 11.96 14.72
C ASP A 56 4.21 10.57 14.78
N GLY A 57 4.66 9.65 13.92
CA GLY A 57 4.26 8.25 13.84
C GLY A 57 3.00 7.95 13.04
N ALA A 58 2.63 8.79 12.06
CA ALA A 58 1.51 8.50 11.14
C ALA A 58 1.96 7.57 10.01
N ASP A 59 3.13 7.85 9.45
CA ASP A 59 3.94 7.03 8.56
C ASP A 59 4.05 5.57 9.00
N ASP A 60 4.38 5.31 10.29
CA ASP A 60 4.48 3.96 10.89
C ASP A 60 3.26 3.07 10.59
N PHE A 61 2.06 3.66 10.54
CA PHE A 61 0.84 2.89 10.23
C PHE A 61 0.88 2.40 8.79
N TYR A 62 1.23 3.27 7.86
CA TYR A 62 1.33 2.95 6.43
C TYR A 62 2.46 1.94 6.14
N GLU A 63 3.53 1.95 6.92
CA GLU A 63 4.62 0.97 6.78
C GLU A 63 4.19 -0.49 7.03
N SER A 64 3.07 -0.71 7.72
CA SER A 64 2.60 -2.05 8.06
C SER A 64 2.28 -2.94 6.84
N ALA A 65 2.01 -2.34 5.69
CA ALA A 65 1.65 -3.07 4.47
C ALA A 65 2.17 -2.42 3.17
N TYR A 66 3.13 -1.48 3.25
CA TYR A 66 3.54 -0.65 2.11
C TYR A 66 4.02 -1.46 0.89
N ASN A 67 4.64 -2.61 1.12
CA ASN A 67 5.25 -3.43 0.08
C ASN A 67 4.27 -4.42 -0.56
N TRP A 68 3.02 -4.55 -0.08
CA TRP A 68 2.08 -5.55 -0.60
C TRP A 68 1.66 -5.29 -2.06
N PRO A 69 1.36 -4.04 -2.48
CA PRO A 69 1.04 -3.77 -3.88
C PRO A 69 2.27 -3.97 -4.80
N LEU A 70 3.48 -3.70 -4.29
CA LEU A 70 4.71 -4.04 -5.01
C LEU A 70 4.88 -5.55 -5.14
N PHE A 71 4.60 -6.31 -4.08
CA PHE A 71 4.73 -7.76 -4.10
C PHE A 71 3.72 -8.40 -5.06
N TYR A 72 2.49 -7.88 -5.11
CA TYR A 72 1.50 -8.20 -6.16
C TYR A 72 2.08 -8.00 -7.56
N LEU A 73 2.66 -6.83 -7.85
CA LEU A 73 3.29 -6.53 -9.15
C LEU A 73 4.45 -7.48 -9.50
N LEU A 74 5.15 -8.02 -8.50
CA LEU A 74 6.26 -8.96 -8.66
C LEU A 74 5.80 -10.43 -8.80
N GLY A 75 4.50 -10.69 -8.81
CA GLY A 75 3.91 -12.01 -9.02
C GLY A 75 3.48 -12.74 -7.76
N GLY A 76 3.28 -12.01 -6.66
CA GLY A 76 2.47 -12.45 -5.52
C GLY A 76 0.97 -12.49 -5.84
N ASP A 77 0.17 -12.98 -4.90
CA ASP A 77 -1.25 -13.25 -5.14
C ASP A 77 -2.13 -11.98 -5.22
N ASP A 78 -3.23 -12.07 -5.98
CA ASP A 78 -4.17 -10.96 -6.22
C ASP A 78 -4.76 -10.35 -4.94
N HIS A 79 -4.88 -11.14 -3.87
CA HIS A 79 -5.42 -10.64 -2.59
C HIS A 79 -4.53 -9.57 -1.99
N LEU A 80 -3.23 -9.55 -2.28
CA LEU A 80 -2.30 -8.56 -1.74
C LEU A 80 -2.65 -7.13 -2.16
N LEU A 81 -3.09 -6.94 -3.42
CA LEU A 81 -3.57 -5.63 -3.88
C LEU A 81 -4.88 -5.26 -3.20
N THR A 82 -5.80 -6.21 -3.08
CA THR A 82 -7.11 -5.99 -2.45
C THR A 82 -6.96 -5.62 -0.96
N GLU A 83 -6.16 -6.39 -0.23
CA GLU A 83 -5.87 -6.15 1.18
C GLU A 83 -5.01 -4.91 1.39
N GLY A 84 -4.03 -4.67 0.50
CA GLY A 84 -3.23 -3.46 0.49
C GLY A 84 -4.10 -2.21 0.35
N GLN A 85 -5.08 -2.20 -0.54
CA GLN A 85 -6.00 -1.08 -0.66
C GLN A 85 -6.89 -0.95 0.59
N ARG A 86 -7.42 -2.06 1.11
CA ARG A 86 -8.29 -2.08 2.30
C ARG A 86 -7.59 -1.51 3.53
N ILE A 87 -6.33 -1.91 3.76
CA ILE A 87 -5.52 -1.45 4.88
C ILE A 87 -5.19 0.04 4.73
N TRP A 88 -4.78 0.49 3.55
CA TRP A 88 -4.57 1.92 3.27
C TRP A 88 -5.81 2.74 3.63
N ASP A 89 -6.97 2.35 3.12
CA ASP A 89 -8.22 3.07 3.39
C ASP A 89 -8.60 3.04 4.87
N GLY A 90 -8.36 1.92 5.56
CA GLY A 90 -8.56 1.79 7.01
C GLY A 90 -7.67 2.74 7.80
N ILE A 91 -6.35 2.69 7.56
CA ILE A 91 -5.37 3.56 8.20
C ILE A 91 -5.72 5.03 7.94
N THR A 92 -6.03 5.40 6.70
CA THR A 92 -6.39 6.78 6.36
C THR A 92 -7.60 7.26 7.16
N ARG A 93 -8.66 6.43 7.31
CA ARG A 93 -9.80 6.78 8.17
C ARG A 93 -9.40 6.88 9.65
N GLN A 94 -8.61 5.92 10.14
CA GLN A 94 -8.13 5.88 11.53
C GLN A 94 -7.33 7.14 11.89
N LEU A 95 -6.36 7.50 11.06
CA LEU A 95 -5.49 8.66 11.27
C LEU A 95 -6.21 9.99 11.02
N THR A 96 -7.20 10.03 10.12
CA THR A 96 -8.09 11.20 9.98
C THR A 96 -8.83 11.47 11.29
N ARG A 97 -9.40 10.44 11.92
CA ARG A 97 -10.08 10.60 13.22
C ARG A 97 -9.12 10.98 14.35
N ALA A 98 -7.86 10.55 14.26
CA ALA A 98 -6.80 10.94 15.20
C ALA A 98 -6.28 12.38 14.96
N GLY A 99 -6.73 13.07 13.91
CA GLY A 99 -6.29 14.42 13.57
C GLY A 99 -4.87 14.48 13.00
N MET A 100 -4.33 13.35 12.53
CA MET A 100 -2.98 13.26 11.97
C MET A 100 -2.94 13.49 10.45
N LEU A 101 -4.11 13.50 9.79
CA LEU A 101 -4.23 13.76 8.36
C LEU A 101 -5.11 14.98 8.11
N HIS A 102 -4.78 15.74 7.07
CA HIS A 102 -5.63 16.78 6.49
C HIS A 102 -6.08 16.34 5.09
N LYS A 103 -7.40 16.23 4.86
CA LYS A 103 -7.97 15.81 3.56
C LYS A 103 -7.34 14.50 3.02
N GLU A 104 -7.14 13.52 3.93
CA GLU A 104 -6.47 12.22 3.72
C GLU A 104 -4.95 12.26 3.52
N TYR A 105 -4.34 13.44 3.58
CA TYR A 105 -2.92 13.64 3.43
C TYR A 105 -2.24 13.80 4.77
N GLU A 106 -1.09 13.16 4.94
CA GLU A 106 -0.37 13.14 6.21
C GLU A 106 0.17 14.52 6.59
N LEU A 107 -0.10 14.95 7.83
CA LEU A 107 0.51 16.12 8.45
C LEU A 107 1.85 15.73 9.09
N GLY A 108 2.79 15.29 8.25
CA GLY A 108 4.11 14.84 8.68
C GLY A 108 4.89 15.93 9.44
N TYR A 109 5.85 15.51 10.26
CA TYR A 109 6.69 16.46 10.98
C TYR A 109 7.90 16.95 10.18
N ASP A 110 8.33 16.14 9.20
CA ASP A 110 9.28 16.46 8.16
C ASP A 110 8.93 15.72 6.85
N GLN A 111 9.60 16.10 5.77
CA GLN A 111 9.37 15.54 4.43
C GLN A 111 9.86 14.10 4.28
N PHE A 112 10.80 13.65 5.12
CA PHE A 112 11.37 12.31 5.05
C PHE A 112 10.30 11.29 5.47
N HIS A 113 9.73 11.47 6.66
CA HIS A 113 8.72 10.55 7.22
C HIS A 113 7.41 10.60 6.44
N GLN A 114 7.01 11.80 6.01
CA GLN A 114 5.87 11.95 5.11
C GLN A 114 6.09 11.21 3.78
N GLY A 115 7.35 11.09 3.33
CA GLY A 115 7.72 10.33 2.14
C GLY A 115 7.55 8.82 2.29
N GLU A 116 7.63 8.29 3.52
CA GLU A 116 7.50 6.85 3.79
C GLU A 116 6.06 6.38 3.53
N SER A 117 5.05 7.18 3.89
CA SER A 117 3.66 6.90 3.54
C SER A 117 3.39 7.00 2.03
N TYR A 118 4.09 7.86 1.30
CA TYR A 118 3.92 7.96 -0.17
C TYR A 118 4.35 6.70 -0.89
N ILE A 119 5.37 5.98 -0.40
CA ILE A 119 5.86 4.76 -1.05
C ILE A 119 4.72 3.75 -1.18
N TYR A 120 3.92 3.57 -0.12
CA TYR A 120 2.74 2.71 -0.16
C TYR A 120 1.73 3.21 -1.20
N PHE A 121 1.38 4.50 -1.14
CA PHE A 121 0.41 5.09 -2.06
C PHE A 121 0.84 4.97 -3.54
N TYR A 122 2.12 5.17 -3.82
CA TYR A 122 2.68 5.05 -5.16
C TYR A 122 2.63 3.61 -5.65
N PHE A 123 2.89 2.61 -4.80
CA PHE A 123 2.74 1.22 -5.20
C PHE A 123 1.27 0.84 -5.45
N LEU A 124 0.31 1.37 -4.69
CA LEU A 124 -1.12 1.20 -5.00
C LEU A 124 -1.49 1.79 -6.35
N CYS A 125 -1.07 3.03 -6.62
CA CYS A 125 -1.30 3.70 -7.90
C CYS A 125 -0.60 2.99 -9.08
N LEU A 126 0.57 2.40 -8.84
CA LEU A 126 1.30 1.65 -9.86
C LEU A 126 0.61 0.30 -10.15
N ALA A 127 0.10 -0.37 -9.12
CA ALA A 127 -0.56 -1.67 -9.23
C ALA A 127 -1.97 -1.58 -9.85
N ASP A 128 -2.74 -0.53 -9.53
CA ASP A 128 -4.03 -0.23 -10.15
C ASP A 128 -4.10 1.24 -10.59
N PRO A 129 -3.54 1.58 -11.78
CA PRO A 129 -3.56 2.93 -12.29
C PRO A 129 -4.96 3.40 -12.71
N THR A 130 -5.94 2.50 -12.74
CA THR A 130 -7.32 2.81 -13.13
C THR A 130 -8.24 3.11 -11.94
N ASN A 131 -7.75 2.91 -10.71
CA ASN A 131 -8.51 3.17 -9.49
C ASN A 131 -8.95 4.66 -9.42
N PRO A 132 -10.26 4.96 -9.48
CA PRO A 132 -10.73 6.34 -9.53
C PRO A 132 -10.43 7.10 -8.23
N VAL A 133 -10.57 6.43 -7.07
CA VAL A 133 -10.34 7.05 -5.75
C VAL A 133 -8.87 7.43 -5.56
N ASN A 134 -7.95 6.53 -5.94
CA ASN A 134 -6.52 6.83 -5.84
C ASN A 134 -6.09 7.92 -6.85
N ARG A 135 -6.71 7.99 -8.02
CA ARG A 135 -6.47 9.10 -8.96
C ARG A 135 -6.92 10.45 -8.39
N GLU A 136 -8.09 10.50 -7.76
CA GLU A 136 -8.58 11.70 -7.08
C GLU A 136 -7.67 12.10 -5.91
N ARG A 137 -7.20 11.12 -5.11
CA ARG A 137 -6.19 11.35 -4.06
C ARG A 137 -4.91 11.94 -4.61
N ALA A 138 -4.35 11.34 -5.67
CA ALA A 138 -3.10 11.80 -6.27
C ALA A 138 -3.21 13.25 -6.78
N GLN A 139 -4.33 13.60 -7.42
CA GLN A 139 -4.60 14.96 -7.87
C GLN A 139 -4.73 15.92 -6.68
N ARG A 140 -5.50 15.55 -5.65
CA ARG A 140 -5.67 16.38 -4.44
C ARG A 140 -4.35 16.60 -3.71
N PHE A 141 -3.54 15.55 -3.53
CA PHE A 141 -2.25 15.63 -2.85
C PHE A 141 -1.28 16.53 -3.62
N ALA A 142 -1.25 16.43 -4.96
CA ALA A 142 -0.48 17.34 -5.80
C ALA A 142 -1.00 18.80 -5.67
N GLY A 143 -2.31 18.98 -5.59
CA GLY A 143 -2.95 20.29 -5.48
C GLY A 143 -2.51 21.14 -4.29
N PHE A 144 -2.12 20.51 -3.17
CA PHE A 144 -1.53 21.21 -2.01
C PHE A 144 -0.21 21.92 -2.33
N TYR A 145 0.51 21.47 -3.35
CA TYR A 145 1.81 22.05 -3.76
C TYR A 145 1.74 22.82 -5.08
N LEU A 146 0.57 22.84 -5.73
CA LEU A 146 0.35 23.49 -7.02
C LEU A 146 -0.56 24.74 -6.94
N ASN A 147 -0.87 25.23 -5.73
CA ASN A 147 -1.84 26.31 -5.47
C ASN A 147 -3.25 26.00 -6.02
N GLU A 148 -3.65 24.73 -6.06
CA GLU A 148 -4.97 24.31 -6.53
C GLU A 148 -5.98 24.18 -5.37
N ASP A 149 -5.49 23.95 -4.15
CA ASP A 149 -6.30 23.91 -2.94
C ASP A 149 -6.12 25.22 -2.13
N PRO A 150 -7.19 26.01 -1.91
CA PRO A 150 -7.11 27.27 -1.17
C PRO A 150 -6.95 27.09 0.34
N ASP A 151 -7.17 25.89 0.88
CA ASP A 151 -7.02 25.56 2.30
C ASP A 151 -5.70 24.80 2.58
N ALA A 152 -4.77 24.76 1.62
CA ALA A 152 -3.46 24.12 1.75
C ALA A 152 -2.55 24.76 2.80
#